data_AF-A0A516HGC8-F1
#
_entry.id   AF-A0A516HGC8-F1
#
_cell.length_a   1.000
_cell.length_b   1.000
_cell.length_c   1.000
_cell.angle_alpha   90.00
_cell.angle_beta   90.00
_cell.angle_gamma   90.00
#
_symmetry.space_group_name_H-M   'P 1'
#
loop_
_entity.id
_entity.type
_entity.pdbx_description
1 polymer ?
#
loop_
_entity_poly.entity_id
_entity_poly.type
_entity_poly.pdbx_seq_one_letter_code
_entity_poly.pdbx_strand_id
1 'polypeptide(L)'
;MSEARLILLLKIAIGIGLFLLVLGYSLLYWFDLPEKLGVTGMIISAACIAFGLIFSLPTKMYLTFLLVKREQEQRPDNHSKK
;
A
#
# COMPACT_ATOMS: atom_id res chain seq x y z
N MET A 1 -15.70 -5.18 12.58
CA MET A 1 -14.92 -5.82 11.50
C MET A 1 -13.54 -6.14 12.05
N SER A 2 -13.15 -7.42 12.09
CA SER A 2 -11.92 -7.85 12.78
C SER A 2 -10.69 -7.17 12.16
N GLU A 3 -9.86 -6.57 13.01
CA GLU A 3 -8.67 -5.80 12.64
C GLU A 3 -7.66 -6.63 11.86
N ALA A 4 -7.62 -7.94 12.13
CA ALA A 4 -6.84 -8.90 11.38
C ALA A 4 -7.20 -8.90 9.88
N ARG A 5 -8.47 -8.69 9.53
CA ARG A 5 -8.93 -8.63 8.13
C ARG A 5 -8.44 -7.37 7.43
N LEU A 6 -8.45 -6.22 8.12
CA LEU A 6 -7.94 -4.97 7.56
C LEU A 6 -6.42 -5.05 7.35
N ILE A 7 -5.68 -5.59 8.32
CA ILE A 7 -4.22 -5.82 8.19
C ILE A 7 -3.93 -6.74 7.00
N LEU A 8 -4.74 -7.79 6.82
CA LEU A 8 -4.61 -8.69 5.66
C LEU A 8 -4.88 -7.96 4.33
N LEU A 9 -5.97 -7.20 4.23
CA LEU A 9 -6.29 -6.41 3.04
C LEU A 9 -5.18 -5.42 2.71
N LEU A 10 -4.62 -4.75 3.72
CA LEU A 10 -3.52 -3.82 3.57
C LEU A 10 -2.25 -4.52 3.09
N LYS A 11 -1.92 -5.67 3.67
CA LYS A 11 -0.76 -6.49 3.26
C LYS A 11 -0.88 -7.01 1.83
N ILE A 12 -2.08 -7.46 1.44
CA ILE A 12 -2.38 -7.90 0.08
C ILE A 12 -2.21 -6.73 -0.88
N ALA A 13 -2.69 -5.56 -0.52
CA ALA A 13 -2.74 -4.45 -1.44
C ALA A 13 -1.40 -3.67 -1.55
N ILE A 14 -0.51 -3.76 -0.55
CA ILE A 14 0.93 -3.47 -0.71
C ILE A 14 1.56 -4.43 -1.72
N GLY A 15 1.27 -5.74 -1.60
CA GLY A 15 1.74 -6.75 -2.54
C GLY A 15 1.30 -6.45 -3.97
N ILE A 16 0.01 -6.13 -4.15
CA ILE A 16 -0.57 -5.71 -5.43
C ILE A 16 0.10 -4.42 -5.93
N GLY A 17 0.26 -3.40 -5.09
CA GLY A 17 0.91 -2.14 -5.48
C GLY A 17 2.36 -2.32 -5.92
N LEU A 18 3.13 -3.18 -5.23
CA LEU A 18 4.50 -3.53 -5.64
C LEU A 18 4.52 -4.31 -6.95
N PHE A 19 3.59 -5.25 -7.12
CA PHE A 19 3.46 -6.03 -8.35
C PHE A 19 3.11 -5.12 -9.54
N LEU A 20 2.19 -4.16 -9.36
CA LEU A 20 1.86 -3.15 -10.38
C LEU A 20 3.05 -2.23 -10.68
N LEU A 21 3.86 -1.86 -9.68
CA LEU A 21 5.05 -1.03 -9.89
C LEU A 21 6.10 -1.78 -10.72
N VAL A 22 6.37 -3.04 -10.39
CA VAL A 22 7.26 -3.91 -11.17
C VAL A 22 6.71 -4.13 -12.58
N LEU A 23 5.40 -4.32 -12.74
CA LEU A 23 4.74 -4.45 -14.04
C LEU A 23 4.86 -3.17 -14.88
N GLY A 24 4.66 -1.99 -14.28
CA GLY A 24 4.81 -0.71 -14.95
C GLY A 24 6.24 -0.42 -15.38
N TYR A 25 7.21 -0.75 -14.52
CA TYR A 25 8.64 -0.65 -14.84
C TYR A 25 9.07 -1.66 -15.91
N SER A 26 8.57 -2.90 -15.80
CA SER A 26 8.75 -3.96 -16.78
C SER A 26 8.20 -3.55 -18.14
N LEU A 27 7.01 -2.95 -18.19
CA LEU A 27 6.46 -2.38 -19.41
C LEU A 27 7.41 -1.33 -19.97
N LEU A 28 7.99 -0.45 -19.15
CA LEU A 28 8.96 0.55 -19.61
C LEU A 28 10.25 -0.05 -20.16
N TYR A 29 10.69 -1.19 -19.62
CA TYR A 29 11.92 -1.89 -20.03
C TYR A 29 11.73 -2.75 -21.28
N TRP A 30 10.59 -3.45 -21.40
CA TRP A 30 10.23 -4.19 -22.61
C TRP A 30 9.78 -3.26 -23.74
N PHE A 31 9.17 -2.14 -23.37
CA PHE A 31 8.78 -1.08 -24.29
C PHE A 31 9.95 -0.10 -24.44
N ASP A 32 11.03 -0.56 -25.09
CA ASP A 32 12.11 0.30 -25.54
C ASP A 32 11.49 1.55 -26.19
N LEU A 33 11.83 2.71 -25.62
CA LEU A 33 10.97 3.89 -25.62
C LEU A 33 10.75 4.63 -26.97
N PRO A 34 11.19 4.18 -28.16
CA PRO A 34 10.77 4.86 -29.39
C PRO A 34 9.91 3.96 -30.30
N GLU A 35 8.85 4.58 -30.83
CA GLU A 35 8.22 4.33 -32.13
C GLU A 35 6.88 3.56 -32.24
N LYS A 36 6.49 2.62 -31.36
CA LYS A 36 5.30 1.77 -31.68
C LYS A 36 4.00 1.92 -30.86
N LEU A 37 4.00 2.44 -29.62
CA LEU A 37 2.77 2.63 -28.80
C LEU A 37 2.53 4.07 -28.30
N GLY A 38 3.47 5.01 -28.47
CA GLY A 38 3.26 6.43 -28.16
C GLY A 38 2.76 6.72 -26.73
N VAL A 39 1.85 7.68 -26.60
CA VAL A 39 1.38 8.30 -25.34
C VAL A 39 0.71 7.31 -24.38
N THR A 40 0.10 6.23 -24.89
CA THR A 40 -0.61 5.23 -24.08
C THR A 40 0.32 4.49 -23.12
N GLY A 41 1.55 4.17 -23.55
CA GLY A 41 2.54 3.51 -22.70
C GLY A 41 3.03 4.40 -21.55
N MET A 42 3.16 5.70 -21.80
CA MET A 42 3.49 6.70 -20.77
C MET A 42 2.36 6.86 -19.76
N ILE A 43 1.10 6.89 -20.20
CA ILE A 43 -0.06 7.02 -19.30
C ILE A 43 -0.17 5.80 -18.38
N ILE A 44 0.00 4.58 -18.92
CA ILE A 44 -0.10 3.34 -18.13
C ILE A 44 1.02 3.25 -17.09
N SER A 45 2.25 3.60 -17.46
CA SER A 45 3.39 3.60 -16.54
C SER A 45 3.26 4.68 -15.46
N ALA A 46 2.86 5.90 -15.83
CA ALA A 46 2.55 6.97 -14.87
C ALA A 46 1.42 6.59 -13.90
N ALA A 47 0.35 5.96 -14.39
CA ALA A 47 -0.75 5.49 -13.57
C ALA A 47 -0.30 4.39 -12.60
N CYS A 48 0.49 3.40 -13.04
CA CYS A 48 1.03 2.35 -12.16
C CYS A 48 1.87 2.93 -11.01
N ILE A 49 2.75 3.88 -11.31
CA ILE A 49 3.58 4.53 -10.29
C ILE A 49 2.72 5.36 -9.33
N ALA A 50 1.76 6.14 -9.85
CA ALA A 50 0.85 6.93 -9.03
C ALA A 50 0.01 6.06 -8.09
N PHE A 51 -0.53 4.93 -8.57
CA PHE A 51 -1.25 3.97 -7.75
C PHE A 51 -0.36 3.33 -6.67
N GLY A 52 0.88 2.95 -7.01
CA GLY A 52 1.83 2.41 -6.04
C GLY A 52 2.15 3.40 -4.90
N LEU A 53 2.28 4.69 -5.23
CA LEU A 53 2.51 5.76 -4.25
C LEU A 53 1.28 6.05 -3.39
N ILE A 54 0.09 6.12 -4.00
CA ILE A 54 -1.18 6.28 -3.28
C ILE A 54 -1.40 5.15 -2.28
N PHE A 55 -1.03 3.92 -2.63
CA PHE A 55 -1.19 2.76 -1.75
C PHE A 55 -0.23 2.77 -0.54
N SER A 56 0.86 3.55 -0.59
CA SER A 56 1.81 3.72 0.52
C SER A 56 1.28 4.64 1.64
N LEU A 57 0.40 5.60 1.32
CA LEU A 57 -0.17 6.55 2.29
C LEU A 57 -1.07 5.93 3.36
N PRO A 58 -2.10 5.10 3.02
CA PRO A 58 -2.95 4.48 4.02
C PRO A 58 -2.18 3.46 4.87
N THR A 59 -1.12 2.86 4.33
CA THR A 59 -0.23 1.94 5.04
C THR A 59 0.44 2.59 6.26
N LYS A 60 0.89 3.84 6.11
CA LYS A 60 1.54 4.61 7.19
C LYS A 60 0.54 5.06 8.25
N MET A 61 -0.66 5.51 7.84
CA MET A 61 -1.70 5.94 8.77
C MET A 61 -2.27 4.77 9.59
N TYR A 62 -2.35 3.57 8.99
CA TYR A 62 -2.86 2.38 9.67
C TYR A 62 -1.90 1.82 10.73
N LEU A 63 -0.58 1.92 10.50
CA LEU A 63 0.42 1.51 11.49
C LEU A 63 0.30 2.34 12.77
N THR A 64 0.03 3.64 12.63
CA THR A 64 -0.23 4.54 13.76
C THR A 64 -1.49 4.15 14.52
N PHE A 65 -2.58 3.86 13.83
CA PHE A 65 -3.83 3.40 14.46
C PHE A 65 -3.62 2.09 15.23
N LEU A 66 -2.88 1.14 14.64
CA LEU A 66 -2.57 -0.14 15.28
C LEU A 66 -1.63 0.01 16.48
N LEU A 67 -0.63 0.89 16.41
CA LEU A 67 0.22 1.25 17.53
C LEU A 67 -0.59 1.87 18.69
N VAL A 68 -1.44 2.85 18.39
CA VAL A 68 -2.35 3.45 19.38
C VAL A 68 -3.24 2.39 20.01
N LYS A 69 -3.73 1.42 19.23
CA LYS A 69 -4.57 0.36 19.79
C LYS A 69 -3.79 -0.63 20.66
N ARG A 70 -2.55 -0.96 20.29
CA ARG A 70 -1.65 -1.78 21.12
C ARG A 70 -1.30 -1.07 22.44
N GLU A 71 -1.10 0.25 22.41
CA GLU A 71 -0.92 1.09 23.61
C GLU A 71 -2.15 1.06 24.52
N GLN A 72 -3.37 1.10 23.95
CA GLN A 72 -4.61 1.01 24.75
C GLN A 72 -4.81 -0.37 25.38
N GLU A 73 -4.45 -1.45 24.69
CA GLU A 73 -4.57 -2.82 25.21
C GLU A 73 -3.46 -3.18 26.21
N GLN A 74 -2.29 -2.53 26.10
CA GLN A 74 -1.18 -2.67 27.05
C GLN A 74 -1.29 -1.76 28.27
N ARG A 75 -2.27 -0.85 28.34
CA ARG A 75 -2.69 -0.25 29.61
C ARG A 75 -3.55 -1.30 30.33
N PRO A 76 -3.02 -2.06 31.29
CA PRO A 76 -3.88 -2.89 32.12
C PRO A 76 -4.74 -1.91 32.91
N ASP A 77 -6.04 -2.15 32.94
CA ASP A 77 -6.97 -1.52 33.85
C ASP A 77 -6.45 -1.68 35.30
N ASN A 78 -5.63 -0.73 35.74
CA ASN A 78 -5.23 -0.56 37.14
C ASN A 78 -6.33 0.20 37.90
N HIS A 79 -7.59 0.04 37.47
CA HIS A 79 -8.76 0.62 38.11
C HIS A 79 -9.73 -0.44 38.64
N SER A 80 -9.21 -1.60 39.05
CA SER A 80 -9.92 -2.56 39.90
C SER A 80 -9.12 -2.84 41.17
N LYS A 81 -9.01 -1.83 42.04
CA LYS A 81 -8.93 -1.92 43.51
C LYS A 81 -8.48 -0.58 44.08
N LYS A 82 -9.43 0.27 44.48
CA LYS A 82 -9.35 0.93 45.79
C LYS A 82 -10.73 1.35 46.25
#